data_AF-A0A117SQA6-F1
#
_entry.id   AF-A0A117SQA6-F1
#
_cell.length_a   1.000
_cell.length_b   1.000
_cell.length_c   1.000
_cell.angle_alpha   90.00
_cell.angle_beta   90.00
_cell.angle_gamma   90.00
#
_symmetry.space_group_name_H-M   'P 1'
#
loop_
_entity.id
_entity.type
_entity.pdbx_description
1 polymer ?
#
loop_
_entity_poly.entity_id
_entity_poly.type
_entity_poly.pdbx_seq_one_letter_code
_entity_poly.pdbx_strand_id
1 'polypeptide(L)'
;MQQSSRECVADYVIIDVCSNGEDSVKKILGSAVSNARRGPGRVFQIAILCPQVNYTKYLLNANEVVANNMDVRIELYEASSGDGALKVLRYLAGRCRPRQIIKVANLDLGEFEGLTQPHS
;
A
#
# COMPACT_ATOMS: atom_id res chain seq x y z
N MET A 1 30.31 -7.40 -16.23
CA MET A 1 30.08 -7.23 -14.78
C MET A 1 28.58 -7.29 -14.54
N GLN A 2 28.15 -8.15 -13.62
CA GLN A 2 26.75 -8.48 -13.34
C GLN A 2 25.96 -7.23 -12.97
N GLN A 3 24.83 -7.02 -13.67
CA GLN A 3 23.74 -6.18 -13.16
C GLN A 3 23.32 -6.82 -11.83
N SER A 4 23.73 -6.21 -10.71
CA SER A 4 23.11 -6.50 -9.43
C SER A 4 21.64 -6.14 -9.59
N SER A 5 20.80 -7.15 -9.83
CA SER A 5 19.37 -7.02 -9.68
C SER A 5 19.15 -6.66 -8.21
N ARG A 6 19.11 -5.36 -7.90
CA ARG A 6 18.78 -4.89 -6.56
C ARG A 6 17.48 -5.59 -6.19
N GLU A 7 17.55 -6.44 -5.17
CA GLU A 7 16.40 -7.15 -4.64
C GLU A 7 15.32 -6.09 -4.36
N CYS A 8 14.19 -6.18 -5.05
CA CYS A 8 13.14 -5.18 -4.90
C CYS A 8 12.56 -5.33 -3.49
N VAL A 9 12.58 -4.24 -2.72
CA VAL A 9 11.96 -4.16 -1.40
C VAL A 9 10.97 -3.00 -1.42
N ALA A 10 9.79 -3.18 -0.84
CA ALA A 10 8.77 -2.15 -0.75
C ALA A 10 7.99 -2.25 0.57
N ASP A 11 7.42 -1.12 0.98
CA ASP A 11 6.36 -1.11 1.98
C ASP A 11 5.02 -1.34 1.28
N TYR A 12 4.10 -2.04 1.94
CA TYR A 12 2.80 -2.33 1.39
C TYR A 12 1.73 -1.67 2.24
N VAL A 13 0.69 -1.15 1.58
CA VAL A 13 -0.45 -0.52 2.21
C VAL A 13 -1.70 -1.16 1.64
N ILE A 14 -2.50 -1.83 2.48
CA ILE A 14 -3.76 -2.46 2.07
C ILE A 14 -4.90 -1.71 2.75
N ILE A 15 -5.74 -1.08 1.94
CA ILE A 15 -6.82 -0.21 2.42
C ILE A 15 -8.14 -0.72 1.88
N ASP A 16 -9.09 -0.95 2.80
CA ASP A 16 -10.50 -1.06 2.45
C ASP A 16 -11.11 0.34 2.40
N VAL A 17 -11.40 0.85 1.20
CA VAL A 17 -11.88 2.23 1.03
C VAL A 17 -13.31 2.41 1.54
N CYS A 18 -14.05 1.33 1.77
CA CYS A 18 -15.43 1.33 2.21
C CYS A 18 -15.54 1.54 3.72
N SER A 19 -14.59 0.94 4.43
CA SER A 19 -14.53 0.93 5.89
C SER A 19 -13.71 2.10 6.44
N ASN A 20 -13.04 2.87 5.57
CA ASN A 20 -12.14 3.96 5.97
C ASN A 20 -12.57 5.29 5.38
N GLY A 21 -12.64 6.30 6.25
CA GLY A 21 -12.81 7.69 5.83
C GLY A 21 -11.58 8.23 5.10
N GLU A 22 -11.81 9.27 4.31
CA GLU A 22 -10.80 9.96 3.51
C GLU A 22 -9.58 10.42 4.33
N ASP A 23 -9.81 11.04 5.49
CA ASP A 23 -8.76 11.53 6.37
C ASP A 23 -7.91 10.41 6.95
N SER A 24 -8.52 9.24 7.20
CA SER A 24 -7.80 8.05 7.65
C SER A 24 -6.85 7.58 6.56
N VAL A 25 -7.31 7.49 5.31
CA VAL A 25 -6.49 7.12 4.16
C VAL A 25 -5.30 8.06 4.01
N LYS A 26 -5.50 9.38 4.09
CA LYS A 26 -4.41 10.37 4.03
C LYS A 26 -3.35 10.14 5.10
N LYS A 27 -3.77 9.93 6.35
CA LYS A 27 -2.86 9.68 7.48
C LYS A 27 -2.07 8.38 7.28
N ILE A 28 -2.73 7.30 6.89
CA ILE A 28 -2.12 6.00 6.64
C ILE A 28 -1.05 6.11 5.55
N LEU A 29 -1.40 6.73 4.42
CA LEU A 29 -0.47 6.92 3.31
C LEU A 29 0.68 7.85 3.68
N GLY A 30 0.43 8.94 4.42
CA GLY A 30 1.48 9.82 4.92
C GLY A 30 2.49 9.10 5.83
N SER A 31 2.00 8.23 6.72
CA SER A 31 2.86 7.37 7.55
C SER A 31 3.65 6.37 6.73
N ALA A 32 3.01 5.69 5.77
CA ALA A 32 3.67 4.73 4.88
C ALA A 32 4.79 5.39 4.08
N VAL A 33 4.56 6.60 3.57
CA VAL A 33 5.54 7.37 2.81
C VAL A 33 6.68 7.85 3.69
N SER A 34 6.39 8.34 4.90
CA SER A 34 7.42 8.74 5.86
C SER A 34 8.33 7.57 6.22
N ASN A 35 7.76 6.37 6.36
CA ASN A 35 8.50 5.14 6.60
C ASN A 35 9.32 4.72 5.39
N ALA A 36 8.74 4.74 4.19
CA ALA A 36 9.41 4.37 2.95
C ALA A 36 10.58 5.32 2.63
N ARG A 37 10.46 6.62 2.95
CA ARG A 37 11.54 7.61 2.80
C ARG A 37 12.80 7.23 3.58
N ARG A 38 12.64 6.61 4.75
CA ARG A 38 13.76 6.12 5.58
C ARG A 38 14.14 4.67 5.29
N GLY A 39 13.49 4.05 4.30
CA GLY A 39 13.64 2.64 3.98
C GLY A 39 13.64 2.40 2.47
N PRO A 40 12.69 1.64 1.91
CA PRO A 40 12.76 1.18 0.52
C PRO A 40 12.57 2.26 -0.55
N GLY A 41 12.12 3.47 -0.22
CA GLY A 41 11.76 4.51 -1.18
C GLY A 41 10.57 4.14 -2.08
N ARG A 42 9.86 3.05 -1.77
CA ARG A 42 8.78 2.50 -2.58
C ARG A 42 7.62 2.01 -1.72
N VAL A 43 6.40 2.36 -2.13
CA VAL A 43 5.14 1.94 -1.50
C VAL A 43 4.23 1.32 -2.55
N PHE A 44 3.70 0.13 -2.26
CA PHE A 44 2.60 -0.47 -3.02
C PHE A 44 1.30 -0.33 -2.25
N GLN A 45 0.40 0.48 -2.77
CA GLN A 45 -0.93 0.67 -2.22
C GLN A 45 -1.92 -0.23 -2.96
N ILE A 46 -2.58 -1.12 -2.23
CA ILE A 46 -3.64 -2.01 -2.71
C ILE A 46 -4.95 -1.51 -2.12
N ALA A 47 -5.80 -0.95 -2.98
CA ALA A 47 -7.10 -0.41 -2.62
C ALA A 47 -8.20 -1.45 -2.92
N ILE A 48 -8.91 -1.89 -1.89
CA ILE A 48 -10.14 -2.68 -2.06
C ILE A 48 -11.27 -1.67 -2.30
N LEU A 49 -11.85 -1.71 -3.50
CA LEU A 49 -12.87 -0.77 -3.97
C LEU A 49 -14.29 -1.20 -3.58
N CYS A 50 -15.18 -0.22 -3.38
CA CYS A 50 -16.62 -0.43 -3.41
C CYS A 50 -17.36 0.60 -4.25
N PRO A 51 -18.54 0.23 -4.79
CA PRO A 51 -19.34 1.10 -5.65
C PRO A 51 -19.79 2.42 -5.00
N GLN A 52 -19.85 2.46 -3.67
CA GLN A 52 -20.39 3.59 -2.90
C GLN A 52 -19.37 4.74 -2.72
N VAL A 53 -18.09 4.50 -3.02
CA VAL A 53 -17.01 5.46 -2.75
C VAL A 53 -16.64 6.21 -4.02
N ASN A 54 -16.52 7.53 -3.92
CA ASN A 54 -16.00 8.36 -5.01
C ASN A 54 -14.49 8.11 -5.17
N TYR A 55 -14.15 7.21 -6.10
CA TYR A 55 -12.78 6.78 -6.33
C TYR A 55 -11.86 7.89 -6.86
N THR A 56 -12.40 8.85 -7.63
CA THR A 56 -11.64 10.02 -8.07
C THR A 56 -11.13 10.82 -6.88
N LYS A 57 -11.95 10.98 -5.83
CA LYS A 57 -11.54 11.67 -4.61
C LYS A 57 -10.44 10.92 -3.87
N TYR A 58 -10.55 9.60 -3.78
CA TYR A 58 -9.52 8.73 -3.22
C TYR A 58 -8.17 8.87 -3.94
N LEU A 59 -8.17 8.83 -5.27
CA LEU A 59 -6.97 9.00 -6.10
C LEU A 59 -6.33 10.38 -5.92
N LEU A 60 -7.14 11.45 -5.85
CA LEU A 60 -6.64 12.81 -5.61
C LEU A 60 -5.86 12.90 -4.28
N ASN A 61 -6.32 12.20 -3.25
CA ASN A 61 -5.67 12.21 -1.95
C ASN A 61 -4.37 11.40 -1.94
N ALA A 62 -4.34 10.25 -2.62
CA ALA A 62 -3.10 9.53 -2.84
C ALA A 62 -2.09 10.41 -3.60
N ASN A 63 -2.53 11.14 -4.62
CA ASN A 63 -1.70 12.05 -5.39
C ASN A 63 -1.20 13.25 -4.57
N GLU A 64 -2.01 13.83 -3.69
CA GLU A 64 -1.57 14.90 -2.77
C GLU A 64 -0.45 14.42 -1.84
N VAL A 65 -0.56 13.19 -1.34
CA VAL A 65 0.50 12.57 -0.53
C VAL A 65 1.76 12.35 -1.38
N VAL A 66 1.66 11.88 -2.62
CA VAL A 66 2.82 11.72 -3.52
C VAL A 66 3.48 13.06 -3.85
N ALA A 67 2.69 14.09 -4.19
CA ALA A 67 3.20 15.40 -4.60
C ALA A 67 4.05 16.06 -3.51
N ASN A 68 3.70 15.84 -2.25
CA ASN A 68 4.47 16.32 -1.09
C ASN A 68 5.70 15.45 -0.77
N ASN A 69 5.93 14.36 -1.51
CA ASN A 69 6.91 13.34 -1.19
C ASN A 69 7.63 12.79 -2.45
N MET A 70 8.27 13.69 -3.21
CA MET A 70 8.94 13.38 -4.49
C MET A 70 10.03 12.27 -4.42
N ASP A 71 10.55 11.97 -3.23
CA ASP A 71 11.58 10.95 -3.03
C ASP A 71 11.02 9.53 -2.84
N VAL A 72 9.70 9.37 -2.76
CA VAL A 72 9.04 8.07 -2.55
C VAL A 72 8.13 7.75 -3.73
N ARG A 73 8.38 6.60 -4.36
CA ARG A 73 7.53 6.08 -5.43
C ARG A 73 6.33 5.34 -4.84
N ILE A 74 5.11 5.81 -5.12
CA ILE A 74 3.88 5.09 -4.79
C ILE A 74 3.29 4.48 -6.05
N GLU A 75 2.92 3.22 -5.99
CA GLU A 75 2.17 2.53 -7.04
C GLU A 75 0.82 2.07 -6.50
N LEU A 76 -0.23 2.42 -7.24
CA LEU A 76 -1.62 2.15 -6.88
C LEU A 76 -2.10 0.89 -7.61
N TYR A 77 -2.70 -0.02 -6.87
CA TYR A 77 -3.30 -1.25 -7.36
C TYR A 77 -4.73 -1.34 -6.83
N GLU A 78 -5.64 -1.74 -7.71
CA GLU A 78 -7.06 -1.85 -7.41
C GLU A 78 -7.47 -3.31 -7.26
N ALA A 79 -8.32 -3.57 -6.28
CA ALA A 79 -8.94 -4.86 -6.06
C ALA A 79 -10.44 -4.68 -5.83
N SER A 80 -11.26 -5.59 -6.38
CA SER A 80 -12.71 -5.57 -6.19
C SER A 80 -13.16 -6.24 -4.89
N SER A 81 -12.25 -6.88 -4.15
CA SER A 81 -12.53 -7.61 -2.91
C SER A 81 -11.25 -7.86 -2.10
N GLY A 82 -11.41 -8.32 -0.85
CA GLY A 82 -10.29 -8.78 -0.01
C GLY A 82 -9.48 -9.90 -0.65
N ASP A 83 -10.12 -10.90 -1.24
CA ASP A 83 -9.44 -11.97 -2.00
C ASP A 83 -8.66 -11.43 -3.21
N GLY A 84 -9.23 -10.42 -3.88
CA GLY A 84 -8.54 -9.70 -4.94
C GLY A 84 -7.27 -9.03 -4.43
N ALA A 85 -7.34 -8.36 -3.27
CA ALA A 85 -6.19 -7.73 -2.65
C ALA A 85 -5.12 -8.75 -2.24
N LEU A 86 -5.50 -9.93 -1.73
CA LEU A 86 -4.56 -11.01 -1.43
C LEU A 86 -3.85 -11.55 -2.68
N LYS A 87 -4.57 -11.70 -3.80
CA LYS A 87 -3.96 -12.11 -5.08
C LYS A 87 -2.96 -11.08 -5.57
N VAL A 88 -3.30 -9.79 -5.50
CA VAL A 88 -2.40 -8.69 -5.84
C VAL A 88 -1.19 -8.69 -4.91
N LEU A 89 -1.39 -8.82 -3.60
CA LEU A 89 -0.31 -8.88 -2.61
C LEU A 89 0.67 -10.02 -2.94
N ARG A 90 0.18 -11.25 -3.14
CA ARG A 90 1.03 -12.40 -3.49
C ARG A 90 1.79 -12.20 -4.79
N TYR A 91 1.11 -11.68 -5.81
CA TYR A 91 1.72 -11.38 -7.11
C TYR A 91 2.85 -10.35 -6.99
N LEU A 92 2.65 -9.30 -6.19
CA LEU A 92 3.65 -8.26 -5.98
C LEU A 92 4.77 -8.74 -5.06
N ALA A 93 4.47 -9.45 -3.97
CA ALA A 93 5.44 -10.00 -3.03
C ALA A 93 6.40 -10.98 -3.69
N GLY A 94 5.93 -11.75 -4.69
CA GLY A 94 6.79 -12.62 -5.51
C GLY A 94 7.77 -11.87 -6.42
N ARG A 95 7.62 -10.56 -6.60
CA ARG A 95 8.50 -9.70 -7.41
C ARG A 95 9.24 -8.65 -6.59
N CYS A 96 8.68 -8.25 -5.46
CA CYS A 96 9.21 -7.22 -4.58
C CYS A 96 8.89 -7.57 -3.14
N ARG A 97 9.93 -7.93 -2.38
CA ARG A 97 9.79 -8.41 -1.02
C ARG A 97 9.15 -7.34 -0.12
N PRO A 98 8.07 -7.67 0.62
CA PRO A 98 7.51 -6.75 1.60
C PRO A 98 8.50 -6.56 2.74
N ARG A 99 8.81 -5.30 3.07
CA ARG A 99 9.51 -4.96 4.32
C ARG A 99 8.55 -4.93 5.49
N GLN A 100 7.37 -4.35 5.25
CA GLN A 100 6.27 -4.24 6.19
C GLN A 100 4.95 -4.10 5.44
N ILE A 101 3.86 -4.45 6.11
CA ILE A 101 2.51 -4.30 5.61
C ILE A 101 1.69 -3.48 6.60
N ILE A 102 1.18 -2.37 6.09
CA ILE A 102 0.22 -1.47 6.71
C ILE A 102 -1.15 -1.95 6.26
N LYS A 103 -1.94 -2.55 7.14
CA LYS A 103 -3.28 -3.09 6.81
C LYS A 103 -4.34 -2.31 7.58
N VAL A 104 -5.24 -1.68 6.84
CA VAL A 104 -6.43 -1.04 7.39
C VAL A 104 -7.66 -1.60 6.66
N ALA A 105 -7.75 -2.93 6.72
CA ALA A 105 -8.80 -3.75 6.17
C ALA A 105 -8.98 -4.94 7.11
N ASN A 106 -10.22 -5.41 7.29
CA ASN A 106 -10.47 -6.64 8.03
C ASN A 106 -10.22 -7.85 7.11
N LEU A 107 -8.94 -8.18 6.93
CA LEU A 107 -8.47 -9.21 6.00
C LEU A 107 -7.39 -10.06 6.66
N ASP A 108 -7.45 -11.38 6.56
CA ASP A 108 -6.35 -12.27 6.95
C ASP A 108 -5.32 -12.34 5.82
N LEU A 109 -4.09 -11.92 6.09
CA LEU A 109 -2.98 -11.91 5.14
C LEU A 109 -2.23 -13.25 5.09
N GLY A 110 -2.61 -14.24 5.90
CA GLY A 110 -2.01 -15.57 5.94
C GLY A 110 -0.50 -15.50 6.18
N GLU A 111 0.28 -15.93 5.19
CA GLU A 111 1.74 -15.98 5.27
C GLU A 111 2.42 -14.62 5.54
N PHE A 112 1.71 -13.51 5.34
CA PHE A 112 2.24 -12.16 5.55
C PHE A 112 1.84 -11.51 6.88
N GLU A 113 1.07 -12.17 7.75
CA GLU A 113 0.63 -11.59 9.02
C GLU A 113 1.81 -11.18 9.92
N GLY A 114 2.92 -11.93 9.89
CA GLY A 114 4.15 -11.58 10.63
C GLY A 114 4.86 -10.31 10.16
N LEU A 115 4.44 -9.72 9.03
CA LEU A 115 4.97 -8.46 8.49
C LEU A 115 4.04 -7.27 8.76
N THR A 116 2.91 -7.49 9.44
CA THR A 116 1.94 -6.43 9.71
C THR A 116 2.42 -5.48 10.79
N GLN A 117 2.26 -4.18 10.56
CA GLN A 117 2.49 -3.15 11.56
C GLN A 117 1.13 -2.63 12.07
N PRO A 118 0.96 -2.46 13.39
CA PRO A 118 -0.22 -1.79 13.91
C PRO A 118 -0.24 -0.33 13.43
N HIS A 119 -1.43 0.14 13.02
CA HIS A 119 -1.70 1.57 12.88
C HIS A 119 -2.12 2.13 14.23
N SER A 120 -1.30 3.02 14.78
CA SER A 120 -1.66 3.89 15.91
C SER A 120 -2.30 5.19 15.44
#